data_AF-A0A7Y5KWP5-F1
#
_entry.id   AF-A0A7Y5KWP5-F1
#
_cell.length_a   1.000
_cell.length_b   1.000
_cell.length_c   1.000
_cell.angle_alpha   90.00
_cell.angle_beta   90.00
_cell.angle_gamma   90.00
#
_symmetry.space_group_name_H-M   'P 1'
#
loop_
_entity.id
_entity.type
_entity.pdbx_description
1 polymer ?
#
loop_
_entity_poly.entity_id
_entity_poly.type
_entity_poly.pdbx_seq_one_letter_code
_entity_poly.pdbx_strand_id
1 'polypeptide(L)'
;MKRRLNVMPASPAPLTAERLFREQFLPFYPQDPSLDVIRRTDANPGGNPAIVQAIEETARVFAALAPEALARPDLALDGSDASIHHLSAALTPETRDRLFASRPVEGQPSLFVQFVLHAALYVGACAVRNHGGRWLVRNPLWETRVALESKAGTSEICPFSFLLRALSDEAAERPAGATLADRYRAHVEVPFEDADHWPIIAPPDRRIPRLARVRYDLLYRHLQTHLPELDDFGADFPSAERFTELGFQWLEFLLVGEGRALVMHGPATTTGRGKQGVHVFWLTKAGFTKALFFETDAGRESHRVTLGRASNGTETVVVSRFDGGRSVEDEMLWWGR
;
A
#
# COMPACT_ATOMS: atom_id res chain seq x y z
N MET A 1 11.98 56.03 -2.16
CA MET A 1 11.16 54.99 -2.85
C MET A 1 11.44 53.66 -2.15
N LYS A 2 10.62 53.28 -1.15
CA LYS A 2 10.83 52.05 -0.36
C LYS A 2 10.24 50.85 -1.12
N ARG A 3 11.10 49.88 -1.49
CA ARG A 3 10.69 48.59 -2.07
C ARG A 3 9.80 47.87 -1.06
N ARG A 4 8.54 47.62 -1.41
CA ARG A 4 7.66 46.70 -0.68
C ARG A 4 8.19 45.29 -0.93
N LEU A 5 8.66 44.63 0.12
CA LEU A 5 8.86 43.18 0.14
C LEU A 5 7.48 42.54 -0.09
N ASN A 6 7.32 41.86 -1.23
CA ASN A 6 6.21 40.95 -1.44
C ASN A 6 6.38 39.81 -0.45
N VAL A 7 5.65 39.87 0.67
CA VAL A 7 5.43 38.71 1.52
C VAL A 7 4.47 37.82 0.74
N MET A 8 4.99 36.76 0.12
CA MET A 8 4.13 35.71 -0.41
C MET A 8 3.27 35.19 0.75
N PRO A 9 1.95 35.02 0.58
CA PRO A 9 1.13 34.39 1.61
C PRO A 9 1.73 33.02 1.91
N ALA A 10 1.89 32.70 3.20
CA ALA A 10 2.31 31.37 3.62
C ALA A 10 1.35 30.35 2.98
N SER A 11 1.90 29.34 2.30
CA SER A 11 1.10 28.21 1.85
C SER A 11 0.29 27.66 3.04
N PRO A 12 -0.99 27.31 2.85
CA PRO A 12 -1.79 26.74 3.92
C PRO A 12 -1.04 25.53 4.52
N ALA A 13 -1.10 25.37 5.85
CA ALA A 13 -0.46 24.26 6.53
C ALA A 13 -0.92 22.92 5.92
N PRO A 14 -0.04 21.89 5.83
CA PRO A 14 -0.38 20.62 5.22
C PRO A 14 -1.57 19.95 5.92
N LEU A 15 -2.38 19.25 5.13
CA LEU A 15 -3.54 18.51 5.56
C LEU A 15 -3.09 17.12 6.04
N THR A 16 -2.63 17.03 7.30
CA THR A 16 -2.21 15.75 7.90
C THR A 16 -3.41 14.85 8.20
N ALA A 17 -3.17 13.55 8.38
CA ALA A 17 -4.23 12.60 8.75
C ALA A 17 -4.88 12.94 10.11
N GLU A 18 -4.08 13.44 11.06
CA GLU A 18 -4.58 13.91 12.36
C GLU A 18 -5.46 15.16 12.20
N ARG A 19 -5.06 16.10 11.35
CA ARG A 19 -5.84 17.30 11.07
C ARG A 19 -7.16 16.95 10.38
N LEU A 20 -7.13 16.05 9.40
CA LEU A 20 -8.32 15.49 8.76
C LEU A 20 -9.27 14.89 9.80
N PHE A 21 -8.76 14.01 10.67
CA PHE A 21 -9.55 13.41 11.74
C PHE A 21 -10.20 14.47 12.64
N ARG A 22 -9.40 15.39 13.17
CA ARG A 22 -9.84 16.40 14.14
C ARG A 22 -10.85 17.37 13.57
N GLU A 23 -10.65 17.83 12.33
CA GLU A 23 -11.49 18.87 11.73
C GLU A 23 -12.75 18.30 11.08
N GLN A 24 -12.69 17.10 10.50
CA GLN A 24 -13.78 16.56 9.67
C GLN A 24 -14.57 15.43 10.32
N PHE A 25 -13.96 14.63 11.20
CA PHE A 25 -14.59 13.42 11.72
C PHE A 25 -14.89 13.49 13.21
N LEU A 26 -13.98 14.05 14.01
CA LEU A 26 -14.15 14.19 15.45
C LEU A 26 -15.49 14.85 15.87
N PRO A 27 -16.02 15.87 15.17
CA PRO A 27 -17.33 16.44 15.50
C PRO A 27 -18.51 15.46 15.42
N PHE A 28 -18.36 14.35 14.68
CA PHE A 28 -19.39 13.31 14.52
C PHE A 28 -19.24 12.16 15.52
N TYR A 29 -18.22 12.18 16.39
CA TYR A 29 -18.11 11.18 17.45
C TYR A 29 -19.09 11.49 18.59
N PRO A 30 -19.62 10.45 19.27
CA PRO A 30 -20.37 10.66 20.49
C PRO A 30 -19.49 11.31 21.56
N GLN A 31 -20.08 12.17 22.39
CA GLN A 31 -19.38 12.90 23.45
C GLN A 31 -18.98 12.01 24.64
N ASP A 32 -19.71 10.90 24.83
CA ASP A 32 -19.51 9.90 25.88
C ASP A 32 -19.86 8.52 25.26
N PRO A 33 -19.01 7.50 25.34
CA PRO A 33 -17.71 7.43 26.04
C PRO A 33 -16.53 8.01 25.26
N SER A 34 -15.37 8.08 25.92
CA SER A 34 -14.14 8.58 25.30
C SER A 34 -13.75 7.77 24.05
N LEU A 35 -12.99 8.38 23.14
CA LEU A 35 -12.52 7.74 21.90
C LEU A 35 -11.80 6.40 22.15
N ASP A 36 -11.02 6.30 23.22
CA ASP A 36 -10.31 5.07 23.58
C ASP A 36 -11.27 3.94 23.96
N VAL A 37 -12.37 4.29 24.65
CA VAL A 37 -13.43 3.32 24.98
C VAL A 37 -14.16 2.89 23.72
N ILE A 38 -14.53 3.85 22.86
CA ILE A 38 -15.16 3.56 21.55
C ILE A 38 -14.32 2.56 20.76
N ARG A 39 -13.01 2.80 20.65
CA ARG A 39 -12.10 1.97 19.85
C ARG A 39 -11.88 0.56 20.39
N ARG A 40 -12.07 0.35 21.70
CA ARG A 40 -11.88 -0.94 22.37
C ARG A 40 -13.18 -1.74 22.54
N THR A 41 -14.34 -1.08 22.45
CA THR A 41 -15.63 -1.70 22.74
C THR A 41 -16.26 -2.26 21.48
N ASP A 42 -16.65 -3.54 21.50
CA ASP A 42 -17.48 -4.12 20.45
C ASP A 42 -18.89 -3.54 20.54
N ALA A 43 -19.34 -2.90 19.46
CA ALA A 43 -20.70 -2.37 19.35
C ALA A 43 -21.73 -3.42 18.94
N ASN A 44 -21.30 -4.66 18.63
CA ASN A 44 -22.16 -5.79 18.34
C ASN A 44 -21.85 -7.03 19.20
N PRO A 45 -21.85 -6.92 20.55
CA PRO A 45 -21.44 -8.01 21.43
C PRO A 45 -22.38 -9.23 21.35
N GLY A 46 -23.64 -9.02 20.94
CA GLY A 46 -24.62 -10.10 20.73
C GLY A 46 -24.56 -10.77 19.35
N GLY A 47 -23.64 -10.34 18.47
CA GLY A 47 -23.50 -10.93 17.14
C GLY A 47 -24.73 -10.76 16.25
N ASN A 48 -25.42 -9.63 16.33
CA ASN A 48 -26.60 -9.35 15.51
C ASN A 48 -26.23 -9.33 14.02
N PRO A 49 -26.75 -10.26 13.20
CA PRO A 49 -26.40 -10.36 11.78
C PRO A 49 -26.89 -9.16 10.97
N ALA A 50 -27.94 -8.47 11.41
CA ALA A 50 -28.46 -7.29 10.70
C ALA A 50 -27.44 -6.15 10.63
N ILE A 51 -26.55 -6.02 11.62
CA ILE A 51 -25.49 -5.00 11.62
C ILE A 51 -24.44 -5.32 10.56
N VAL A 52 -24.03 -6.59 10.47
CA VAL A 52 -23.07 -7.04 9.44
C VAL A 52 -23.68 -6.91 8.05
N GLN A 53 -24.95 -7.28 7.89
CA GLN A 53 -25.68 -7.08 6.64
C GLN A 53 -25.74 -5.60 6.24
N ALA A 54 -25.97 -4.68 7.18
CA ALA A 54 -25.96 -3.25 6.91
C ALA A 54 -24.57 -2.75 6.47
N ILE A 55 -23.49 -3.28 7.05
CA ILE A 55 -22.11 -2.98 6.61
C ILE A 55 -21.89 -3.44 5.16
N GLU A 56 -22.31 -4.66 4.83
CA GLU A 56 -22.19 -5.20 3.47
C GLU A 56 -23.04 -4.44 2.44
N GLU A 57 -24.26 -4.05 2.83
CA GLU A 57 -25.13 -3.18 2.03
C GLU A 57 -24.45 -1.85 1.74
N THR A 58 -23.90 -1.22 2.79
CA THR A 58 -23.21 0.07 2.68
C THR A 58 -21.98 -0.02 1.76
N ALA A 59 -21.21 -1.12 1.85
CA ALA A 59 -20.10 -1.39 0.95
C ALA A 59 -20.55 -1.55 -0.51
N ARG A 60 -21.69 -2.20 -0.76
CA ARG A 60 -22.23 -2.36 -2.12
C ARG A 60 -22.73 -1.03 -2.70
N VAL A 61 -23.42 -0.23 -1.90
CA VAL A 61 -23.87 1.11 -2.27
C VAL A 61 -22.66 2.00 -2.59
N PHE A 62 -21.61 1.94 -1.77
CA PHE A 62 -20.36 2.65 -2.05
C PHE A 62 -19.78 2.26 -3.41
N ALA A 63 -19.65 0.96 -3.68
CA ALA A 63 -19.07 0.46 -4.92
C ALA A 63 -19.81 0.99 -6.16
N ALA A 64 -21.14 1.12 -6.07
CA ALA A 64 -21.98 1.65 -7.14
C ALA A 64 -21.85 3.18 -7.32
N LEU A 65 -21.65 3.94 -6.24
CA LEU A 65 -21.63 5.41 -6.25
C LEU A 65 -20.22 6.02 -6.36
N ALA A 66 -19.18 5.26 -6.02
CA ALA A 66 -17.80 5.73 -6.05
C ALA A 66 -17.33 6.22 -7.44
N PRO A 67 -17.69 5.58 -8.57
CA PRO A 67 -17.32 6.08 -9.91
C PRO A 67 -17.80 7.51 -10.16
N GLU A 68 -19.03 7.84 -9.73
CA GLU A 68 -19.58 9.20 -9.83
C GLU A 68 -18.86 10.16 -8.89
N ALA A 69 -18.72 9.79 -7.61
CA ALA A 69 -18.06 10.62 -6.60
C ALA A 69 -16.61 10.96 -6.98
N LEU A 70 -15.91 10.04 -7.64
CA LEU A 70 -14.53 10.19 -8.07
C LEU A 70 -14.40 10.75 -9.50
N ALA A 71 -15.51 10.98 -10.21
CA ALA A 71 -15.58 11.25 -11.66
C ALA A 71 -14.69 10.33 -12.50
N ARG A 72 -14.79 9.04 -12.22
CA ARG A 72 -14.11 7.94 -12.91
C ARG A 72 -15.16 6.93 -13.36
N PRO A 73 -15.88 7.17 -14.47
CA PRO A 73 -16.93 6.26 -14.94
C PRO A 73 -16.39 4.88 -15.36
N ASP A 74 -15.08 4.78 -15.58
CA ASP A 74 -14.33 3.56 -15.86
C ASP A 74 -13.94 2.77 -14.59
N LEU A 75 -14.16 3.34 -13.40
CA LEU A 75 -13.82 2.69 -12.14
C LEU A 75 -14.77 1.52 -11.86
N ALA A 76 -14.26 0.31 -11.91
CA ALA A 76 -14.98 -0.90 -11.52
C ALA A 76 -14.58 -1.36 -10.11
N LEU A 77 -15.56 -1.44 -9.22
CA LEU A 77 -15.42 -1.89 -7.83
C LEU A 77 -16.29 -3.14 -7.61
N ASP A 78 -15.72 -4.33 -7.80
CA ASP A 78 -16.40 -5.64 -7.67
C ASP A 78 -16.19 -6.31 -6.28
N GLY A 79 -15.40 -5.68 -5.42
CA GLY A 79 -15.05 -6.19 -4.10
C GLY A 79 -13.90 -7.21 -4.07
N SER A 80 -13.19 -7.40 -5.18
CA SER A 80 -11.90 -8.08 -5.22
C SER A 80 -10.77 -7.23 -4.63
N ASP A 81 -9.60 -7.81 -4.42
CA ASP A 81 -8.41 -7.05 -4.04
C ASP A 81 -8.02 -6.04 -5.13
N ALA A 82 -8.17 -6.40 -6.42
CA ALA A 82 -7.93 -5.49 -7.54
C ALA A 82 -8.78 -4.21 -7.46
N SER A 83 -10.00 -4.30 -6.93
CA SER A 83 -10.83 -3.12 -6.68
C SER A 83 -10.22 -2.15 -5.67
N ILE A 84 -9.46 -2.62 -4.68
CA ILE A 84 -8.76 -1.76 -3.72
C ILE A 84 -7.61 -1.02 -4.41
N HIS A 85 -6.91 -1.70 -5.33
CA HIS A 85 -5.87 -1.08 -6.16
C HIS A 85 -6.46 -0.01 -7.08
N HIS A 86 -7.58 -0.29 -7.75
CA HIS A 86 -8.28 0.70 -8.58
C HIS A 86 -8.80 1.89 -7.77
N LEU A 87 -9.39 1.64 -6.60
CA LEU A 87 -9.82 2.69 -5.68
C LEU A 87 -8.63 3.55 -5.25
N SER A 88 -7.54 2.93 -4.80
CA SER A 88 -6.32 3.62 -4.38
C SER A 88 -5.76 4.52 -5.49
N ALA A 89 -5.72 4.04 -6.73
CA ALA A 89 -5.26 4.83 -7.87
C ALA A 89 -6.16 6.05 -8.17
N ALA A 90 -7.43 6.00 -7.80
CA ALA A 90 -8.36 7.12 -7.94
C ALA A 90 -8.31 8.13 -6.77
N LEU A 91 -7.68 7.78 -5.64
CA LEU A 91 -7.55 8.65 -4.47
C LEU A 91 -6.35 9.59 -4.61
N THR A 92 -6.54 10.70 -5.34
CA THR A 92 -5.52 11.74 -5.52
C THR A 92 -5.82 12.99 -4.67
N PRO A 93 -4.83 13.88 -4.42
CA PRO A 93 -5.08 15.18 -3.78
C PRO A 93 -6.16 16.00 -4.49
N GLU A 94 -6.18 16.01 -5.82
CA GLU A 94 -7.19 16.72 -6.61
C GLU A 94 -8.59 16.14 -6.38
N THR A 95 -8.68 14.82 -6.24
CA THR A 95 -9.94 14.14 -5.96
C THR A 95 -10.42 14.42 -4.55
N ARG A 96 -9.52 14.39 -3.56
CA ARG A 96 -9.82 14.82 -2.20
C ARG A 96 -10.34 16.27 -2.15
N ASP A 97 -9.64 17.19 -2.79
CA ASP A 97 -9.97 18.62 -2.76
C ASP A 97 -11.32 18.90 -3.43
N ARG A 98 -11.65 18.15 -4.47
CA ARG A 98 -12.98 18.16 -5.10
C ARG A 98 -14.08 17.63 -4.18
N LEU A 99 -13.83 16.53 -3.47
CA LEU A 99 -14.77 16.03 -2.46
C LEU A 99 -14.97 17.07 -1.33
N PHE A 100 -13.91 17.80 -0.94
CA PHE A 100 -14.01 18.91 0.02
C PHE A 100 -14.81 20.10 -0.48
N ALA A 101 -14.65 20.46 -1.76
CA ALA A 101 -15.32 21.60 -2.36
C ALA A 101 -16.85 21.40 -2.51
N SER A 102 -17.33 20.16 -2.36
CA SER A 102 -18.76 19.87 -2.37
C SER A 102 -19.46 20.59 -1.21
N ARG A 103 -20.54 21.31 -1.52
CA ARG A 103 -21.33 22.00 -0.51
C ARG A 103 -22.07 20.97 0.35
N PRO A 104 -21.88 20.94 1.68
CA PRO A 104 -22.70 20.09 2.53
C PRO A 104 -24.15 20.54 2.46
N VAL A 105 -25.06 19.58 2.46
CA VAL A 105 -26.48 19.85 2.73
C VAL A 105 -26.59 20.21 4.22
N GLU A 106 -27.43 21.21 4.54
CA GLU A 106 -27.61 21.66 5.92
C GLU A 106 -28.01 20.49 6.84
N GLY A 107 -27.29 20.34 7.96
CA GLY A 107 -27.49 19.24 8.91
C GLY A 107 -26.91 17.88 8.47
N GLN A 108 -26.26 17.79 7.31
CA GLN A 108 -25.63 16.55 6.83
C GLN A 108 -24.10 16.65 6.79
N PRO A 109 -23.38 15.53 6.96
CA PRO A 109 -21.94 15.49 6.71
C PRO A 109 -21.63 15.85 5.25
N SER A 110 -20.46 16.47 5.02
CA SER A 110 -19.98 16.76 3.65
C SER A 110 -19.81 15.49 2.83
N LEU A 111 -19.79 15.61 1.50
CA LEU A 111 -19.56 14.45 0.63
C LEU A 111 -18.22 13.77 0.95
N PHE A 112 -17.19 14.56 1.28
CA PHE A 112 -15.90 14.02 1.73
C PHE A 112 -16.05 13.10 2.94
N VAL A 113 -16.78 13.53 3.97
CA VAL A 113 -17.02 12.70 5.15
C VAL A 113 -17.78 11.45 4.72
N GLN A 114 -18.93 11.58 4.05
CA GLN A 114 -19.74 10.43 3.63
C GLN A 114 -18.93 9.42 2.80
N PHE A 115 -18.16 9.90 1.84
CA PHE A 115 -17.29 9.10 1.00
C PHE A 115 -16.30 8.28 1.84
N VAL A 116 -15.58 8.91 2.76
CA VAL A 116 -14.59 8.21 3.61
C VAL A 116 -15.25 7.19 4.54
N LEU A 117 -16.41 7.52 5.11
CA LEU A 117 -17.14 6.60 6.00
C LEU A 117 -17.54 5.31 5.26
N HIS A 118 -18.06 5.45 4.04
CA HIS A 118 -18.53 4.34 3.22
C HIS A 118 -17.37 3.56 2.59
N ALA A 119 -16.33 4.26 2.15
CA ALA A 119 -15.09 3.66 1.65
C ALA A 119 -14.43 2.77 2.71
N ALA A 120 -14.43 3.18 3.98
CA ALA A 120 -13.86 2.39 5.07
C ALA A 120 -14.55 1.03 5.21
N LEU A 121 -15.88 1.02 5.13
CA LEU A 121 -16.68 -0.22 5.17
C LEU A 121 -16.45 -1.07 3.92
N TYR A 122 -16.33 -0.46 2.74
CA TYR A 122 -15.98 -1.17 1.51
C TYR A 122 -14.62 -1.87 1.58
N VAL A 123 -13.58 -1.16 2.01
CA VAL A 123 -12.23 -1.71 2.16
C VAL A 123 -12.22 -2.88 3.16
N GLY A 124 -12.91 -2.74 4.29
CA GLY A 124 -13.08 -3.83 5.25
C GLY A 124 -13.85 -5.03 4.67
N ALA A 125 -14.88 -4.78 3.86
CA ALA A 125 -15.67 -5.83 3.23
C ALA A 125 -14.85 -6.65 2.22
N CYS A 126 -13.95 -6.02 1.46
CA CYS A 126 -13.01 -6.73 0.61
C CYS A 126 -12.08 -7.65 1.44
N ALA A 127 -11.54 -7.15 2.55
CA ALA A 127 -10.68 -7.94 3.42
C ALA A 127 -11.42 -9.15 4.02
N VAL A 128 -12.64 -8.96 4.52
CA VAL A 128 -13.46 -10.05 5.06
C VAL A 128 -13.80 -11.08 3.99
N ARG A 129 -14.23 -10.62 2.81
CA ARG A 129 -14.66 -11.49 1.70
C ARG A 129 -13.52 -12.35 1.15
N ASN A 130 -12.36 -11.74 0.90
CA ASN A 130 -11.26 -12.39 0.17
C ASN A 130 -10.29 -13.12 1.09
N HIS A 131 -10.19 -12.71 2.36
CA HIS A 131 -9.18 -13.20 3.31
C HIS A 131 -9.77 -13.77 4.60
N GLY A 132 -11.09 -13.99 4.67
CA GLY A 132 -11.74 -14.68 5.80
C GLY A 132 -11.70 -13.90 7.12
N GLY A 133 -11.54 -12.58 7.06
CA GLY A 133 -11.50 -11.72 8.25
C GLY A 133 -12.82 -11.69 9.03
N ARG A 134 -12.75 -11.25 10.29
CA ARG A 134 -13.93 -11.07 11.16
C ARG A 134 -14.15 -9.60 11.48
N TRP A 135 -15.37 -9.13 11.32
CA TRP A 135 -15.75 -7.79 11.74
C TRP A 135 -15.65 -7.61 13.26
N LEU A 136 -14.98 -6.54 13.66
CA LEU A 136 -14.98 -6.01 15.02
C LEU A 136 -15.76 -4.70 15.00
N VAL A 137 -17.08 -4.79 15.20
CA VAL A 137 -17.98 -3.67 15.01
C VAL A 137 -17.71 -2.59 16.05
N ARG A 138 -17.70 -1.32 15.63
CA ARG A 138 -17.54 -0.16 16.51
C ARG A 138 -18.72 0.80 16.35
N ASN A 139 -18.88 1.70 17.32
CA ASN A 139 -19.80 2.82 17.25
C ASN A 139 -19.02 4.12 17.46
N PRO A 140 -18.81 4.94 16.42
CA PRO A 140 -19.50 4.91 15.13
C PRO A 140 -19.03 3.78 14.18
N LEU A 141 -19.90 3.36 13.25
CA LEU A 141 -19.68 2.19 12.38
C LEU A 141 -18.42 2.29 11.51
N TRP A 142 -17.97 3.48 11.13
CA TRP A 142 -16.75 3.63 10.33
C TRP A 142 -15.46 3.34 11.11
N GLU A 143 -15.48 3.33 12.45
CA GLU A 143 -14.35 2.85 13.26
C GLU A 143 -14.29 1.31 13.30
N THR A 144 -15.26 0.62 12.68
CA THR A 144 -15.27 -0.85 12.59
C THR A 144 -13.94 -1.35 12.01
N ARG A 145 -13.40 -2.37 12.67
CA ARG A 145 -12.12 -3.00 12.29
C ARG A 145 -12.36 -4.38 11.71
N VAL A 146 -11.34 -4.91 11.05
CA VAL A 146 -11.32 -6.32 10.62
C VAL A 146 -10.20 -7.02 11.38
N ALA A 147 -10.56 -8.02 12.16
CA ALA A 147 -9.62 -8.97 12.71
C ALA A 147 -9.21 -9.97 11.62
N LEU A 148 -7.90 -10.13 11.44
CA LEU A 148 -7.30 -11.03 10.48
C LEU A 148 -6.39 -12.00 11.23
N GLU A 149 -6.45 -13.26 10.84
CA GLU A 149 -5.58 -14.32 11.34
C GLU A 149 -4.96 -15.03 10.14
N SER A 150 -3.63 -15.02 10.07
CA SER A 150 -2.88 -15.70 9.02
C SER A 150 -1.64 -16.39 9.60
N LYS A 151 -0.85 -17.05 8.75
CA LYS A 151 0.44 -17.63 9.16
C LYS A 151 1.44 -16.60 9.70
N ALA A 152 1.25 -15.31 9.38
CA ALA A 152 2.04 -14.21 9.90
C ALA A 152 1.65 -13.81 11.34
N GLY A 153 0.52 -14.31 11.86
CA GLY A 153 -0.04 -14.00 13.16
C GLY A 153 -1.42 -13.33 13.07
N THR A 154 -1.82 -12.70 14.16
CA THR A 154 -3.12 -12.01 14.29
C THR A 154 -2.94 -10.49 14.23
N SER A 155 -3.80 -9.81 13.49
CA SER A 155 -3.81 -8.35 13.38
C SER A 155 -5.22 -7.78 13.31
N GLU A 156 -5.37 -6.51 13.70
CA GLU A 156 -6.58 -5.73 13.45
C GLU A 156 -6.26 -4.61 12.47
N ILE A 157 -6.94 -4.59 11.33
CA ILE A 157 -6.86 -3.45 10.41
C ILE A 157 -7.96 -2.44 10.70
N CYS A 158 -7.63 -1.16 10.55
CA CYS A 158 -8.56 -0.04 10.65
C CYS A 158 -8.64 0.65 9.27
N PRO A 159 -9.58 0.24 8.40
CA PRO A 159 -9.73 0.81 7.07
C PRO A 159 -9.90 2.34 7.07
N PHE A 160 -10.61 2.87 8.06
CA PHE A 160 -10.78 4.32 8.24
C PHE A 160 -9.43 5.03 8.42
N SER A 161 -8.53 4.50 9.27
CA SER A 161 -7.19 5.06 9.44
C SER A 161 -6.35 4.97 8.16
N PHE A 162 -6.50 3.89 7.38
CA PHE A 162 -5.80 3.75 6.10
C PHE A 162 -6.23 4.84 5.12
N LEU A 163 -7.54 5.12 5.02
CA LEU A 163 -8.08 6.15 4.13
C LEU A 163 -7.65 7.56 4.55
N LEU A 164 -7.68 7.89 5.84
CA LEU A 164 -7.21 9.21 6.30
C LEU A 164 -5.74 9.46 5.96
N ARG A 165 -4.91 8.41 6.01
CA ARG A 165 -3.50 8.50 5.61
C ARG A 165 -3.35 8.57 4.09
N ALA A 166 -4.16 7.84 3.33
CA ALA A 166 -4.13 7.89 1.87
C ALA A 166 -4.58 9.26 1.31
N LEU A 167 -5.47 9.95 2.04
CA LEU A 167 -6.00 11.27 1.67
C LEU A 167 -5.23 12.45 2.31
N SER A 168 -4.20 12.21 3.13
CA SER A 168 -3.40 13.30 3.70
C SER A 168 -2.35 13.82 2.72
N ASP A 169 -1.89 15.06 2.89
CA ASP A 169 -0.78 15.61 2.09
C ASP A 169 0.53 14.84 2.34
N GLU A 170 0.66 14.17 3.50
CA GLU A 170 1.82 13.35 3.83
C GLU A 170 1.98 12.16 2.87
N ALA A 171 0.88 11.62 2.34
CA ALA A 171 0.91 10.61 1.30
C ALA A 171 1.40 11.17 -0.06
N ALA A 172 1.09 12.43 -0.37
CA ALA A 172 1.48 13.06 -1.64
C ALA A 172 2.92 13.60 -1.62
N GLU A 173 3.37 14.11 -0.47
CA GLU A 173 4.68 14.75 -0.29
C GLU A 173 5.79 13.74 -0.02
N ARG A 174 5.49 12.62 0.66
CA ARG A 174 6.46 11.54 0.87
C ARG A 174 6.34 10.51 -0.25
N PRO A 175 7.35 10.33 -1.11
CA PRO A 175 7.48 9.14 -1.96
C PRO A 175 7.48 7.79 -1.20
N ALA A 176 7.57 7.80 0.13
CA ALA A 176 7.36 6.66 1.02
C ALA A 176 5.99 6.67 1.74
N GLY A 177 5.08 7.59 1.37
CA GLY A 177 3.73 7.66 1.90
C GLY A 177 2.91 6.50 1.35
N ALA A 178 2.84 5.39 2.11
CA ALA A 178 2.10 4.20 1.69
C ALA A 178 0.64 4.55 1.33
N THR A 179 0.28 4.27 0.08
CA THR A 179 -1.06 4.44 -0.49
C THR A 179 -2.07 3.52 0.19
N LEU A 180 -3.36 3.64 -0.15
CA LEU A 180 -4.36 2.69 0.31
C LEU A 180 -4.00 1.26 -0.14
N ALA A 181 -3.62 1.10 -1.41
CA ALA A 181 -3.18 -0.16 -1.99
C ALA A 181 -1.96 -0.74 -1.25
N ASP A 182 -0.93 0.06 -0.97
CA ASP A 182 0.28 -0.42 -0.28
C ASP A 182 -0.06 -0.95 1.12
N ARG A 183 -0.93 -0.24 1.85
CA ARG A 183 -1.36 -0.66 3.20
C ARG A 183 -2.21 -1.91 3.16
N TYR A 184 -3.17 -1.96 2.23
CA TYR A 184 -4.02 -3.13 2.05
C TYR A 184 -3.18 -4.35 1.66
N ARG A 185 -2.26 -4.19 0.71
CA ARG A 185 -1.33 -5.24 0.33
C ARG A 185 -0.48 -5.71 1.50
N ALA A 186 0.19 -4.81 2.21
CA ALA A 186 1.08 -5.16 3.32
C ALA A 186 0.37 -5.84 4.50
N HIS A 187 -0.86 -5.44 4.81
CA HIS A 187 -1.58 -5.91 6.01
C HIS A 187 -2.69 -6.93 5.74
N VAL A 188 -3.09 -7.11 4.47
CA VAL A 188 -4.19 -7.99 4.07
C VAL A 188 -3.74 -9.00 3.03
N GLU A 189 -3.30 -8.59 1.83
CA GLU A 189 -2.97 -9.57 0.78
C GLU A 189 -1.76 -10.43 1.16
N VAL A 190 -0.65 -9.77 1.47
CA VAL A 190 0.66 -10.40 1.59
C VAL A 190 0.67 -11.39 2.78
N PRO A 191 0.11 -11.10 3.97
CA PRO A 191 0.01 -12.09 5.06
C PRO A 191 -0.81 -13.35 4.74
N PHE A 192 -1.70 -13.30 3.74
CA PHE A 192 -2.55 -14.41 3.30
C PHE A 192 -2.05 -15.08 2.02
N GLU A 193 -0.94 -14.59 1.43
CA GLU A 193 -0.30 -15.25 0.30
C GLU A 193 0.21 -16.65 0.71
N ASP A 194 -0.27 -17.67 0.00
CA ASP A 194 0.17 -19.06 0.18
C ASP A 194 1.44 -19.36 -0.64
N ALA A 195 2.50 -18.61 -0.32
CA ALA A 195 3.76 -18.70 -1.04
C ALA A 195 4.47 -20.06 -0.93
N ASP A 196 4.10 -20.89 0.06
CA ASP A 196 4.58 -22.27 0.19
C ASP A 196 4.13 -23.16 -0.98
N HIS A 197 3.00 -22.81 -1.60
CA HIS A 197 2.43 -23.53 -2.74
C HIS A 197 2.76 -22.88 -4.09
N TRP A 198 3.52 -21.78 -4.11
CA TRP A 198 3.97 -21.20 -5.38
C TRP A 198 4.86 -22.17 -6.14
N PRO A 199 4.73 -22.26 -7.48
CA PRO A 199 5.60 -23.11 -8.27
C PRO A 199 7.07 -22.75 -8.08
N ILE A 200 7.94 -23.76 -7.97
CA ILE A 200 9.39 -23.56 -8.00
C ILE A 200 9.77 -23.06 -9.39
N ILE A 201 10.52 -21.95 -9.44
CA ILE A 201 11.11 -21.41 -10.66
C ILE A 201 12.39 -22.18 -10.96
N ALA A 202 13.30 -22.27 -9.99
CA ALA A 202 14.60 -22.91 -10.11
C ALA A 202 15.11 -23.44 -8.76
N PRO A 203 16.14 -24.31 -8.73
CA PRO A 203 16.80 -24.70 -7.49
C PRO A 203 17.33 -23.48 -6.70
N PRO A 204 17.22 -23.46 -5.36
CA PRO A 204 17.56 -22.29 -4.53
C PRO A 204 19.05 -21.91 -4.56
N ASP A 205 19.94 -22.84 -4.91
CA ASP A 205 21.38 -22.64 -5.01
C ASP A 205 21.81 -22.09 -6.39
N ARG A 206 20.87 -21.92 -7.33
CA ARG A 206 21.17 -21.39 -8.66
C ARG A 206 21.67 -19.96 -8.58
N ARG A 207 22.88 -19.74 -9.10
CA ARG A 207 23.49 -18.41 -9.15
C ARG A 207 23.08 -17.67 -10.42
N ILE A 208 22.50 -16.49 -10.25
CA ILE A 208 22.19 -15.56 -11.33
C ILE A 208 23.21 -14.41 -11.24
N PRO A 209 24.08 -14.21 -12.24
CA PRO A 209 25.09 -13.15 -12.20
C PRO A 209 24.47 -11.75 -12.12
N ARG A 210 25.20 -10.80 -11.52
CA ARG A 210 24.83 -9.38 -11.53
C ARG A 210 24.75 -8.87 -12.97
N LEU A 211 23.69 -8.11 -13.29
CA LEU A 211 23.58 -7.36 -14.54
C LEU A 211 24.15 -5.96 -14.36
N ALA A 212 25.37 -5.73 -14.83
CA ALA A 212 26.08 -4.45 -14.65
C ALA A 212 25.59 -3.32 -15.56
N ARG A 213 25.02 -3.64 -16.73
CA ARG A 213 24.44 -2.65 -17.65
C ARG A 213 22.95 -2.91 -17.79
N VAL A 214 22.15 -2.06 -17.18
CA VAL A 214 20.71 -2.28 -17.07
C VAL A 214 19.99 -1.59 -18.24
N ARG A 215 19.34 -2.42 -19.06
CA ARG A 215 18.33 -2.02 -20.04
C ARG A 215 17.27 -3.12 -20.07
N TYR A 216 16.04 -2.79 -20.44
CA TYR A 216 14.95 -3.76 -20.46
C TYR A 216 15.25 -4.98 -21.36
N ASP A 217 15.78 -4.74 -22.57
CA ASP A 217 16.17 -5.81 -23.50
C ASP A 217 17.29 -6.70 -22.96
N LEU A 218 18.25 -6.11 -22.25
CA LEU A 218 19.35 -6.83 -21.63
C LEU A 218 18.89 -7.63 -20.42
N LEU A 219 17.99 -7.07 -19.59
CA LEU A 219 17.37 -7.80 -18.48
C LEU A 219 16.64 -9.03 -18.98
N TYR A 220 15.81 -8.88 -20.01
CA TYR A 220 15.07 -10.00 -20.61
C TYR A 220 16.02 -11.09 -21.09
N ARG A 221 17.04 -10.75 -21.88
CA ARG A 221 18.04 -11.75 -22.36
C ARG A 221 18.84 -12.38 -21.23
N HIS A 222 19.17 -11.61 -20.20
CA HIS A 222 19.91 -12.06 -19.02
C HIS A 222 19.12 -13.14 -18.27
N LEU A 223 17.84 -12.89 -18.00
CA LEU A 223 16.97 -13.85 -17.34
C LEU A 223 16.68 -15.06 -18.23
N GLN A 224 16.46 -14.89 -19.54
CA GLN A 224 16.35 -16.03 -20.46
C GLN A 224 17.60 -16.92 -20.49
N THR A 225 18.79 -16.36 -20.22
CA THR A 225 20.04 -17.12 -20.18
C THR A 225 20.26 -17.83 -18.84
N HIS A 226 19.90 -17.19 -17.73
CA HIS A 226 20.26 -17.65 -16.38
C HIS A 226 19.09 -18.21 -15.56
N LEU A 227 17.85 -17.95 -15.99
CA LEU A 227 16.61 -18.38 -15.38
C LEU A 227 15.50 -18.54 -16.44
N PRO A 228 15.68 -19.43 -17.45
CA PRO A 228 14.73 -19.61 -18.54
C PRO A 228 13.34 -20.08 -18.11
N GLU A 229 13.20 -20.64 -16.90
CA GLU A 229 11.93 -21.06 -16.33
C GLU A 229 11.01 -19.90 -15.95
N LEU A 230 11.54 -18.67 -15.91
CA LEU A 230 10.78 -17.42 -15.80
C LEU A 230 10.69 -16.80 -17.20
N ASP A 231 9.66 -17.19 -17.93
CA ASP A 231 9.45 -16.81 -19.33
C ASP A 231 8.73 -15.47 -19.51
N ASP A 232 7.84 -15.13 -18.57
CA ASP A 232 7.08 -13.88 -18.55
C ASP A 232 7.31 -13.06 -17.26
N PHE A 233 7.46 -11.75 -17.41
CA PHE A 233 7.47 -10.81 -16.28
C PHE A 233 6.07 -10.43 -15.82
N GLY A 234 5.01 -10.79 -16.55
CA GLY A 234 3.64 -10.44 -16.24
C GLY A 234 3.28 -9.02 -16.67
N ALA A 235 1.97 -8.78 -16.82
CA ALA A 235 1.43 -7.53 -17.36
C ALA A 235 1.71 -6.29 -16.50
N ASP A 236 1.88 -6.48 -15.19
CA ASP A 236 2.05 -5.39 -14.23
C ASP A 236 3.54 -5.03 -13.99
N PHE A 237 4.48 -5.73 -14.64
CA PHE A 237 5.88 -5.33 -14.61
C PHE A 237 6.07 -4.00 -15.35
N PRO A 238 6.98 -3.10 -14.90
CA PRO A 238 7.21 -1.83 -15.58
C PRO A 238 7.48 -1.99 -17.07
N SER A 239 6.82 -1.18 -17.90
CA SER A 239 7.09 -1.11 -19.34
C SER A 239 8.56 -0.78 -19.62
N ALA A 240 9.05 -1.05 -20.83
CA ALA A 240 10.44 -0.77 -21.21
C ALA A 240 10.83 0.71 -21.02
N GLU A 241 9.90 1.62 -21.32
CA GLU A 241 10.03 3.07 -21.12
C GLU A 241 10.13 3.38 -19.62
N ARG A 242 9.16 2.90 -18.84
CA ARG A 242 9.13 3.13 -17.39
C ARG A 242 10.35 2.56 -16.69
N PHE A 243 10.76 1.36 -17.07
CA PHE A 243 11.95 0.70 -16.53
C PHE A 243 13.23 1.48 -16.82
N THR A 244 13.30 2.12 -17.98
CA THR A 244 14.42 3.01 -18.36
C THR A 244 14.42 4.29 -17.52
N GLU A 245 13.26 4.89 -17.26
CA GLU A 245 13.12 6.06 -16.37
C GLU A 245 13.56 5.79 -14.93
N LEU A 246 13.50 4.54 -14.46
CA LEU A 246 13.99 4.20 -13.12
C LEU A 246 15.51 4.41 -12.98
N GLY A 247 16.27 4.36 -14.08
CA GLY A 247 17.68 4.75 -14.07
C GLY A 247 18.58 3.84 -13.23
N PHE A 248 18.40 2.51 -13.35
CA PHE A 248 19.19 1.51 -12.65
C PHE A 248 20.68 1.57 -13.00
N GLN A 249 21.54 1.48 -11.99
CA GLN A 249 22.99 1.40 -12.20
C GLN A 249 23.45 -0.04 -12.44
N TRP A 250 22.87 -0.99 -11.71
CA TRP A 250 23.08 -2.44 -11.85
C TRP A 250 21.89 -3.18 -11.23
N LEU A 251 21.77 -4.49 -11.51
CA LEU A 251 20.79 -5.37 -10.87
C LEU A 251 21.42 -6.65 -10.34
N GLU A 252 21.01 -7.05 -9.14
CA GLU A 252 21.30 -8.33 -8.51
C GLU A 252 20.02 -9.12 -8.26
N PHE A 253 20.20 -10.41 -8.00
CA PHE A 253 19.16 -11.41 -8.07
C PHE A 253 19.32 -12.39 -6.91
N LEU A 254 18.26 -12.60 -6.15
CA LEU A 254 18.18 -13.58 -5.08
C LEU A 254 16.99 -14.50 -5.34
N LEU A 255 17.22 -15.81 -5.33
CA LEU A 255 16.15 -16.80 -5.29
C LEU A 255 15.76 -17.03 -3.84
N VAL A 256 14.46 -16.93 -3.54
CA VAL A 256 13.91 -17.03 -2.17
C VAL A 256 12.87 -18.15 -2.07
N GLY A 257 12.75 -18.67 -0.85
CA GLY A 257 12.04 -19.88 -0.41
C GLY A 257 12.06 -20.97 -1.41
N GLU A 258 13.20 -21.64 -1.39
CA GLU A 258 13.41 -22.84 -2.18
C GLU A 258 13.32 -22.55 -3.69
N GLY A 259 13.47 -21.27 -4.09
CA GLY A 259 13.47 -20.81 -5.47
C GLY A 259 12.08 -20.61 -6.08
N ARG A 260 11.07 -20.31 -5.26
CA ARG A 260 9.69 -20.01 -5.69
C ARG A 260 9.49 -18.57 -6.14
N ALA A 261 10.35 -17.66 -5.69
CA ALA A 261 10.35 -16.29 -6.15
C ALA A 261 11.77 -15.79 -6.43
N LEU A 262 11.85 -14.85 -7.38
CA LEU A 262 13.03 -14.08 -7.70
C LEU A 262 12.87 -12.67 -7.12
N VAL A 263 13.82 -12.28 -6.27
CA VAL A 263 14.00 -10.90 -5.82
C VAL A 263 15.05 -10.25 -6.70
N MET A 264 14.64 -9.28 -7.50
CA MET A 264 15.53 -8.46 -8.31
C MET A 264 15.69 -7.10 -7.65
N HIS A 265 16.92 -6.67 -7.38
CA HIS A 265 17.16 -5.40 -6.70
C HIS A 265 18.33 -4.64 -7.28
N GLY A 266 18.30 -3.32 -7.12
CA GLY A 266 19.44 -2.48 -7.48
C GLY A 266 19.22 -1.01 -7.21
N PRO A 267 20.31 -0.23 -7.15
CA PRO A 267 20.25 1.22 -7.01
C PRO A 267 19.72 1.84 -8.28
N ALA A 268 18.79 2.77 -8.12
CA ALA A 268 18.19 3.50 -9.22
C ALA A 268 18.08 4.99 -8.88
N THR A 269 17.97 5.79 -9.94
CA THR A 269 17.90 7.24 -9.85
C THR A 269 16.56 7.61 -10.46
N THR A 270 15.52 7.73 -9.64
CA THR A 270 14.17 7.94 -10.17
C THR A 270 14.12 9.30 -10.87
N THR A 271 14.09 9.30 -12.20
CA THR A 271 14.10 10.54 -12.99
C THR A 271 12.77 11.26 -12.78
N GLY A 272 12.81 12.40 -12.11
CA GLY A 272 11.64 13.23 -11.83
C GLY A 272 11.74 14.03 -10.54
N ARG A 273 12.44 13.52 -9.52
CA ARG A 273 12.67 14.23 -8.25
C ARG A 273 14.12 14.21 -7.75
N GLY A 274 15.06 13.67 -8.53
CA GLY A 274 16.48 13.61 -8.17
C GLY A 274 16.80 12.72 -6.97
N LYS A 275 15.87 11.80 -6.63
CA LYS A 275 16.01 10.92 -5.48
C LYS A 275 16.76 9.65 -5.87
N GLN A 276 17.76 9.31 -5.07
CA GLN A 276 18.52 8.08 -5.20
C GLN A 276 17.98 7.06 -4.19
N GLY A 277 17.89 5.80 -4.60
CA GLY A 277 17.44 4.74 -3.72
C GLY A 277 17.60 3.36 -4.31
N VAL A 278 16.98 2.39 -3.68
CA VAL A 278 17.00 0.98 -4.07
C VAL A 278 15.60 0.57 -4.46
N HIS A 279 15.44 0.08 -5.69
CA HIS A 279 14.22 -0.67 -6.00
C HIS A 279 14.45 -2.15 -5.73
N VAL A 280 13.38 -2.80 -5.26
CA VAL A 280 13.31 -4.23 -5.06
C VAL A 280 12.03 -4.73 -5.72
N PHE A 281 12.14 -5.70 -6.63
CA PHE A 281 11.03 -6.32 -7.35
C PHE A 281 10.95 -7.79 -6.96
N TRP A 282 9.73 -8.29 -6.81
CA TRP A 282 9.44 -9.70 -6.61
C TRP A 282 8.74 -10.24 -7.85
N LEU A 283 9.27 -11.34 -8.38
CA LEU A 283 8.69 -12.10 -9.47
C LEU A 283 8.49 -13.55 -9.02
N THR A 284 7.33 -14.11 -9.34
CA THR A 284 7.04 -15.54 -9.22
C THR A 284 7.02 -16.18 -10.60
N LYS A 285 6.74 -17.48 -10.70
CA LYS A 285 6.51 -18.12 -11.99
C LYS A 285 5.32 -17.53 -12.78
N ALA A 286 4.40 -16.85 -12.10
CA ALA A 286 3.29 -16.14 -12.75
C ALA A 286 3.67 -14.72 -13.21
N GLY A 287 4.93 -14.31 -13.01
CA GLY A 287 5.43 -12.97 -13.30
C GLY A 287 5.48 -12.07 -12.06
N PHE A 288 5.44 -10.76 -12.30
CA PHE A 288 5.61 -9.70 -11.33
C PHE A 288 4.54 -9.73 -10.25
N THR A 289 4.96 -9.51 -9.00
CA THR A 289 4.07 -9.59 -7.83
C THR A 289 4.06 -8.31 -7.02
N LYS A 290 5.22 -7.65 -6.84
CA LYS A 290 5.31 -6.35 -6.14
C LYS A 290 6.66 -5.68 -6.38
N ALA A 291 6.69 -4.37 -6.17
CA ALA A 291 7.91 -3.59 -6.10
C ALA A 291 7.89 -2.68 -4.87
N LEU A 292 9.08 -2.41 -4.33
CA LEU A 292 9.29 -1.41 -3.28
C LEU A 292 10.44 -0.49 -3.69
N PHE A 293 10.40 0.75 -3.21
CA PHE A 293 11.48 1.71 -3.35
C PHE A 293 11.89 2.23 -1.98
N PHE A 294 13.18 2.13 -1.69
CA PHE A 294 13.77 2.60 -0.45
C PHE A 294 14.68 3.78 -0.75
N GLU A 295 14.37 4.95 -0.21
CA GLU A 295 15.24 6.12 -0.33
C GLU A 295 16.53 5.91 0.45
N THR A 296 17.64 6.32 -0.14
CA THR A 296 18.96 6.21 0.49
C THR A 296 19.71 7.52 0.36
N ASP A 297 20.57 7.80 1.33
CA ASP A 297 21.54 8.89 1.19
C ASP A 297 22.39 8.72 -0.09
N ALA A 298 22.74 9.84 -0.71
CA ALA A 298 23.53 9.86 -1.94
C ALA A 298 24.95 9.31 -1.71
N GLY A 299 25.33 8.27 -2.46
CA GLY A 299 26.61 7.57 -2.32
C GLY A 299 26.60 6.20 -2.98
N ARG A 300 27.77 5.62 -3.30
CA ARG A 300 27.87 4.38 -4.09
C ARG A 300 27.69 3.06 -3.31
N GLU A 301 27.56 3.10 -1.99
CA GLU A 301 27.46 1.89 -1.14
C GLU A 301 26.48 2.06 0.03
N SER A 302 25.41 2.82 -0.18
CA SER A 302 24.44 3.16 0.88
C SER A 302 23.41 2.07 1.16
N HIS A 303 23.49 0.88 0.55
CA HIS A 303 22.52 -0.19 0.78
C HIS A 303 23.07 -1.61 0.60
N ARG A 304 22.37 -2.56 1.20
CA ARG A 304 22.57 -4.00 1.08
C ARG A 304 21.21 -4.70 1.10
N VAL A 305 21.00 -5.63 0.18
CA VAL A 305 19.83 -6.54 0.22
C VAL A 305 20.34 -7.94 0.49
N THR A 306 19.83 -8.58 1.53
CA THR A 306 20.26 -9.92 1.96
C THR A 306 19.07 -10.77 2.36
N LEU A 307 19.31 -12.08 2.48
CA LEU A 307 18.35 -13.00 3.08
C LEU A 307 18.62 -13.11 4.58
N GLY A 308 17.59 -12.88 5.38
CA GLY A 308 17.57 -13.07 6.82
C GLY A 308 16.59 -14.16 7.22
N ARG A 309 16.44 -14.35 8.54
CA ARG A 309 15.36 -15.15 9.12
C ARG A 309 14.75 -14.38 10.28
N ALA A 310 13.42 -14.30 10.29
CA ALA A 310 12.68 -13.79 11.43
C ALA A 310 12.78 -14.76 12.63
N SER A 311 12.39 -14.29 13.81
CA SER A 311 12.45 -15.05 15.07
C SER A 311 11.60 -16.33 15.06
N ASN A 312 10.58 -16.39 14.20
CA ASN A 312 9.72 -17.55 13.98
C ASN A 312 10.29 -18.55 12.94
N GLY A 313 11.48 -18.30 12.38
CA GLY A 313 12.14 -19.16 11.40
C GLY A 313 11.87 -18.82 9.93
N THR A 314 10.91 -17.92 9.66
CA THR A 314 10.51 -17.49 8.31
C THR A 314 11.65 -16.73 7.63
N GLU A 315 11.92 -17.06 6.37
CA GLU A 315 12.92 -16.34 5.56
C GLU A 315 12.50 -14.88 5.32
N THR A 316 13.43 -13.94 5.38
CA THR A 316 13.13 -12.53 5.16
C THR A 316 14.08 -11.92 4.15
N VAL A 317 13.61 -10.94 3.40
CA VAL A 317 14.47 -10.07 2.60
C VAL A 317 14.77 -8.85 3.45
N VAL A 318 16.03 -8.69 3.87
CA VAL A 318 16.47 -7.56 4.68
C VAL A 318 17.12 -6.52 3.77
N VAL A 319 16.59 -5.31 3.78
CA VAL A 319 17.15 -4.16 3.09
C VAL A 319 17.82 -3.26 4.12
N SER A 320 19.13 -3.35 4.25
CA SER A 320 19.92 -2.43 5.07
C SER A 320 20.27 -1.21 4.21
N ARG A 321 20.03 0.01 4.72
CA ARG A 321 20.31 1.26 3.99
C ARG A 321 20.74 2.40 4.91
N PHE A 322 21.33 3.44 4.35
CA PHE A 322 21.60 4.69 5.05
C PHE A 322 20.52 5.74 4.78
N ASP A 323 19.98 6.31 5.86
CA ASP A 323 18.97 7.37 5.85
C ASP A 323 19.34 8.44 6.87
N GLY A 324 19.67 9.65 6.41
CA GLY A 324 20.08 10.75 7.27
C GLY A 324 21.34 10.45 8.09
N GLY A 325 22.28 9.70 7.52
CA GLY A 325 23.52 9.26 8.15
C GLY A 325 23.36 8.12 9.15
N ARG A 326 22.17 7.51 9.27
CA ARG A 326 21.91 6.36 10.14
C ARG A 326 21.67 5.11 9.30
N SER A 327 22.20 3.98 9.77
CA SER A 327 21.82 2.68 9.24
C SER A 327 20.40 2.35 9.67
N VAL A 328 19.55 2.04 8.70
CA VAL A 328 18.16 1.58 8.85
C VAL A 328 18.06 0.21 8.21
N GLU A 329 17.42 -0.73 8.90
CA GLU A 329 17.11 -2.04 8.35
C GLU A 329 15.61 -2.16 8.17
N ASP A 330 15.20 -2.37 6.94
CA ASP A 330 13.83 -2.62 6.57
C ASP A 330 13.68 -4.12 6.31
N GLU A 331 13.07 -4.83 7.25
CA GLU A 331 12.76 -6.25 7.12
C GLU A 331 11.49 -6.44 6.29
N MET A 332 11.65 -7.04 5.12
CA MET A 332 10.54 -7.44 4.27
C MET A 332 10.32 -8.93 4.44
N LEU A 333 9.25 -9.28 5.15
CA LEU A 333 8.81 -10.66 5.28
C LEU A 333 8.49 -11.22 3.89
N TRP A 334 9.05 -12.39 3.60
CA TRP A 334 8.70 -13.19 2.45
C TRP A 334 8.37 -14.60 2.93
N TRP A 335 7.22 -15.13 2.52
CA TRP A 335 6.65 -16.31 3.19
C TRP A 335 7.10 -17.60 2.53
N GLY A 336 7.64 -18.48 3.36
CA GLY A 336 7.96 -19.87 3.09
C GLY A 336 8.31 -20.47 4.45
N ARG A 337 7.73 -21.63 4.80
CA ARG A 337 7.65 -22.26 6.15
C ARG A 337 8.62 -21.79 7.23
#